data_AF-B7QGK6-F1
#
_entry.id   AF-B7QGK6-F1
#
_cell.length_a   1.000
_cell.length_b   1.000
_cell.length_c   1.000
_cell.angle_alpha   90.00
_cell.angle_beta   90.00
_cell.angle_gamma   90.00
#
_symmetry.space_group_name_H-M   'P 1'
#
loop_
_entity.id
_entity.type
_entity.pdbx_description
1 polymer ?
#
loop_
_entity_poly.entity_id
_entity_poly.type
_entity_poly.pdbx_seq_one_letter_code
_entity_poly.pdbx_strand_id
1 'polypeptide(L)'
;MVDALDESIGEVFQALGDAGMLGNTIIALSSDNGGLPIGAHSNRGFNFPLRGGKGTLWEGGCRATAFIWSPLLKRKGVVSDQMMHITDWLPTLYSAAGQFNLL
;
A
#
# COMPACT_ATOMS: atom_id res chain seq x y z
N MET A 1 -1.68 -10.83 -14.15
CA MET A 1 -0.95 -10.67 -12.88
C MET A 1 -1.66 -9.69 -11.97
N VAL A 2 -1.84 -8.42 -12.34
CA VAL A 2 -2.55 -7.44 -11.48
C VAL A 2 -3.97 -7.88 -11.17
N ASP A 3 -4.69 -8.40 -12.15
CA ASP A 3 -6.03 -8.98 -12.00
C ASP A 3 -6.07 -10.11 -10.95
N ALA A 4 -5.21 -11.12 -11.11
CA ALA A 4 -5.08 -12.21 -10.13
C ALA A 4 -4.65 -11.73 -8.72
N LEU A 5 -3.83 -10.67 -8.62
CA LEU A 5 -3.47 -10.09 -7.32
C LEU A 5 -4.70 -9.44 -6.66
N ASP A 6 -5.51 -8.72 -7.43
CA ASP A 6 -6.76 -8.12 -6.94
C ASP A 6 -7.74 -9.18 -6.45
N GLU A 7 -7.91 -10.27 -7.22
CA GLU A 7 -8.72 -11.43 -6.82
C GLU A 7 -8.21 -12.05 -5.51
N SER A 8 -6.90 -12.32 -5.40
CA SER A 8 -6.31 -12.86 -4.17
C SER A 8 -6.46 -11.94 -2.96
N ILE A 9 -6.40 -10.61 -3.13
CA ILE A 9 -6.69 -9.65 -2.05
C ILE A 9 -8.15 -9.76 -1.63
N GLY A 10 -9.08 -9.90 -2.59
CA GLY A 10 -10.50 -10.14 -2.34
C GLY A 10 -10.75 -11.42 -1.55
N GLU A 11 -10.07 -12.52 -1.89
CA GLU A 11 -10.16 -13.80 -1.16
C GLU A 11 -9.70 -13.66 0.30
N VAL A 12 -8.58 -12.99 0.54
CA VAL A 12 -8.08 -12.73 1.91
C VAL A 12 -9.07 -11.84 2.68
N PHE A 13 -9.61 -10.80 2.04
CA PHE A 13 -10.61 -9.92 2.66
C PHE A 13 -11.87 -10.70 3.05
N GLN A 14 -12.37 -11.56 2.15
CA GLN A 14 -13.54 -12.41 2.41
C GLN A 14 -13.27 -13.39 3.56
N ALA A 15 -12.13 -14.07 3.55
CA ALA A 15 -11.75 -15.00 4.61
C ALA A 15 -11.68 -14.33 6.00
N LEU A 16 -11.13 -13.11 6.07
CA LEU A 16 -11.13 -12.31 7.29
C LEU A 16 -12.55 -11.92 7.73
N GLY A 17 -13.45 -11.69 6.77
CA GLY A 17 -14.87 -11.41 7.01
C GLY A 17 -15.62 -12.61 7.58
N ASP A 18 -15.47 -13.77 6.94
CA ASP A 18 -16.09 -15.03 7.36
C ASP A 18 -15.61 -15.48 8.75
N ALA A 19 -14.35 -15.18 9.08
CA ALA A 19 -13.78 -15.40 10.41
C ALA A 19 -14.18 -14.35 11.46
N GLY A 20 -14.95 -13.31 11.10
CA GLY A 20 -15.35 -12.22 11.99
C GLY A 20 -14.21 -11.30 12.44
N MET A 21 -13.06 -11.32 11.74
CA MET A 21 -11.84 -10.61 12.12
C MET A 21 -11.78 -9.17 11.59
N LEU A 22 -12.57 -8.85 10.55
CA LEU A 22 -12.52 -7.53 9.90
C LEU A 22 -12.76 -6.35 10.87
N GLY A 23 -13.54 -6.55 11.93
CA GLY A 23 -13.87 -5.51 12.92
C GLY A 23 -12.66 -4.88 13.63
N ASN A 24 -11.54 -5.60 13.72
CA ASN A 24 -10.30 -5.13 14.34
C ASN A 24 -9.08 -5.36 13.43
N THR A 25 -9.26 -5.23 12.12
CA THR A 25 -8.20 -5.42 11.13
C THR A 25 -7.81 -4.08 10.49
N ILE A 26 -6.50 -3.88 10.27
CA ILE A 26 -5.95 -2.85 9.40
C ILE A 26 -5.36 -3.55 8.17
N ILE A 27 -5.79 -3.13 6.99
CA ILE A 27 -5.25 -3.58 5.71
C ILE A 27 -4.51 -2.39 5.09
N ALA A 28 -3.22 -2.55 4.86
CA ALA A 28 -2.40 -1.58 4.15
C ALA A 28 -1.85 -2.24 2.88
N LEU A 29 -2.11 -1.64 1.72
CA LEU A 29 -1.50 -2.03 0.46
C LEU A 29 -0.48 -0.95 0.07
N SER A 30 0.69 -1.37 -0.38
CA SER A 30 1.72 -0.51 -0.94
C SER A 30 2.55 -1.27 -1.99
N SER A 31 3.23 -0.54 -2.88
CA SER A 31 4.32 -1.08 -3.71
C SER A 31 5.69 -0.70 -3.11
N ASP A 32 6.74 -1.47 -3.40
CA ASP A 32 8.12 -1.25 -2.93
C ASP A 32 8.91 -0.29 -3.83
N ASN A 33 8.52 -0.18 -5.10
CA ASN A 33 9.03 0.77 -6.10
C ASN A 33 8.03 0.95 -7.24
N GLY A 34 8.34 1.85 -8.17
CA GLY A 34 7.55 2.03 -9.39
C GLY A 34 7.76 0.94 -10.44
N GLY A 35 6.92 0.96 -11.48
CA GLY A 35 6.95 0.02 -12.58
C GLY A 35 8.23 0.10 -13.43
N LEU A 36 8.52 -1.01 -14.13
CA LEU A 36 9.56 -1.14 -15.12
C LEU A 36 8.99 -1.81 -16.38
N PRO A 37 8.58 -1.04 -17.40
CA PRO A 37 7.80 -1.57 -18.53
C PRO A 37 8.61 -2.41 -19.53
N ILE A 38 9.93 -2.20 -19.58
CA ILE A 38 10.85 -2.82 -20.55
C ILE A 38 12.16 -3.25 -19.88
N GLY A 39 12.88 -4.20 -20.49
CA GLY A 39 14.18 -4.69 -20.02
C GLY A 39 14.13 -6.05 -19.30
N ALA A 40 15.31 -6.56 -18.92
CA ALA A 40 15.48 -7.91 -18.34
C ALA A 40 14.74 -8.11 -17.00
N HIS A 41 14.49 -7.04 -16.26
CA HIS A 41 13.78 -7.06 -14.97
C HIS A 41 12.38 -6.46 -15.05
N SER A 42 11.79 -6.42 -16.26
CA SER A 42 10.50 -5.79 -16.49
C SER A 42 9.38 -6.46 -15.69
N ASN A 43 8.59 -5.66 -14.98
CA ASN A 43 7.32 -6.07 -14.37
C ASN A 43 6.10 -5.62 -15.18
N ARG A 44 6.31 -5.11 -16.41
CA ARG A 44 5.30 -4.56 -17.32
C ARG A 44 4.47 -3.39 -16.77
N GLY A 45 4.82 -2.86 -15.60
CA GLY A 45 4.15 -1.70 -15.00
C GLY A 45 4.58 -0.39 -15.68
N PHE A 46 3.63 0.52 -15.85
CA PHE A 46 3.85 1.86 -16.39
C PHE A 46 3.57 2.91 -15.32
N ASN A 47 4.36 4.00 -15.33
CA ASN A 47 4.29 5.05 -14.31
C ASN A 47 3.73 6.37 -14.85
N PHE A 48 3.16 6.40 -16.06
CA PHE A 48 2.64 7.63 -16.65
C PHE A 48 1.64 8.31 -15.69
N PRO A 49 1.71 9.64 -15.47
CA PRO A 49 2.52 10.64 -16.18
C PRO A 49 3.92 10.89 -15.57
N LEU A 50 4.36 10.07 -14.62
CA LEU A 50 5.58 10.27 -13.86
C LEU A 50 6.81 9.90 -14.69
N ARG A 51 7.88 10.67 -14.51
CA ARG A 51 9.18 10.41 -15.14
C ARG A 51 9.86 9.22 -14.49
N GLY A 52 10.46 8.33 -15.29
CA GLY A 52 11.30 7.23 -14.81
C GLY A 52 10.56 5.95 -14.39
N GLY A 53 11.30 5.03 -13.77
CA GLY A 53 10.83 3.71 -13.36
C GLY A 53 11.73 3.09 -12.30
N LYS A 54 11.48 1.84 -11.95
CA LYS A 54 12.30 1.07 -10.99
C LYS A 54 13.80 1.30 -11.21
N GLY A 55 14.50 1.63 -10.13
CA GLY A 55 15.95 1.88 -10.15
C GLY A 55 16.35 3.33 -10.48
N THR A 56 15.39 4.24 -10.59
CA THR A 56 15.65 5.68 -10.77
C THR A 56 15.13 6.50 -9.58
N LEU A 57 15.72 7.67 -9.34
CA LEU A 57 15.28 8.62 -8.30
C LEU A 57 14.18 9.58 -8.78
N TRP A 58 13.64 9.35 -9.98
CA TRP A 58 12.52 10.14 -10.49
C TRP A 58 11.21 9.67 -9.85
N GLU A 59 10.15 10.49 -9.91
CA GLU A 59 8.84 10.14 -9.35
C GLU A 59 8.33 8.76 -9.77
N GLY A 60 8.53 8.34 -11.02
CA GLY A 60 8.12 7.03 -11.50
C GLY A 60 8.94 5.86 -10.95
N GLY A 61 10.08 6.10 -10.30
CA GLY A 61 10.84 5.10 -9.57
C GLY A 61 10.51 5.01 -8.09
N CYS A 62 10.14 6.14 -7.47
CA CYS A 62 9.97 6.27 -6.02
C CYS A 62 8.50 6.42 -5.56
N ARG A 63 7.60 6.96 -6.39
CA ARG A 63 6.18 7.11 -6.07
C ARG A 63 5.47 5.78 -6.33
N ALA A 64 4.81 5.27 -5.29
CA ALA A 64 4.08 4.02 -5.31
C ALA A 64 2.59 4.24 -5.04
N THR A 65 1.75 3.29 -5.46
CA THR A 65 0.36 3.21 -5.00
C THR A 65 0.35 2.77 -3.54
N ALA A 66 -0.43 3.46 -2.71
CA ALA A 66 -0.70 3.04 -1.36
C ALA A 66 -2.16 3.32 -0.97
N PHE A 67 -2.78 2.43 -0.20
CA PHE A 67 -4.04 2.70 0.47
C PHE A 67 -4.10 1.99 1.82
N ILE A 68 -4.97 2.49 2.69
CA ILE A 68 -5.28 1.87 3.98
C ILE A 68 -6.79 1.70 4.13
N TRP A 69 -7.19 0.55 4.64
CA TRP A 69 -8.56 0.23 5.00
C TRP A 69 -8.61 -0.30 6.43
N SER A 70 -9.58 0.18 7.20
CA SER A 70 -9.97 -0.40 8.49
C SER A 70 -11.30 0.19 8.96
N PRO A 71 -12.19 -0.59 9.60
CA PRO A 71 -13.35 -0.02 10.26
C PRO A 71 -12.98 0.92 11.41
N LEU A 72 -11.76 0.82 11.96
CA LEU A 72 -11.25 1.64 13.06
C LEU A 72 -10.84 3.06 12.65
N LEU A 73 -10.66 3.32 11.34
CA LEU A 73 -10.33 4.66 10.85
C LEU A 73 -11.49 5.62 11.06
N LYS A 74 -11.20 6.78 11.67
CA LYS A 74 -12.19 7.86 11.88
C LYS A 74 -12.65 8.51 10.56
N ARG A 75 -11.76 8.59 9.57
CA ARG A 75 -12.05 9.14 8.24
C ARG A 75 -11.87 8.03 7.20
N LYS A 76 -12.88 7.82 6.35
CA LYS A 76 -12.95 6.76 5.33
C LYS A 76 -13.36 7.37 3.99
N GLY A 77 -12.96 6.76 2.89
CA GLY A 77 -13.32 7.23 1.54
C GLY A 77 -12.72 8.60 1.19
N VAL A 78 -11.57 8.94 1.78
CA VAL A 78 -10.87 10.21 1.56
C VAL A 78 -9.54 9.97 0.85
N VAL A 79 -9.12 10.94 0.06
CA VAL A 79 -7.76 11.03 -0.47
C VAL A 79 -6.94 11.91 0.48
N SER A 80 -5.72 11.49 0.80
CA SER A 80 -4.75 12.30 1.53
C SER A 80 -3.65 12.73 0.57
N ASP A 81 -3.48 14.04 0.41
CA ASP A 81 -2.39 14.63 -0.39
C ASP A 81 -1.10 14.84 0.43
N GLN A 82 -1.03 14.30 1.64
CA GLN A 82 0.18 14.38 2.47
C GLN A 82 1.32 13.55 1.88
N MET A 83 2.54 14.04 2.05
CA MET A 83 3.73 13.28 1.73
C MET A 83 3.92 12.15 2.75
N MET A 84 4.18 10.96 2.25
CA MET A 84 4.43 9.75 3.03
C MET A 84 5.63 9.02 2.45
N HIS A 85 6.45 8.43 3.32
CA HIS A 85 7.52 7.52 2.95
C HIS A 85 7.25 6.11 3.50
N ILE A 86 7.81 5.07 2.88
CA ILE A 86 7.59 3.67 3.30
C ILE A 86 7.97 3.43 4.78
N THR A 87 8.94 4.18 5.29
CA THR A 87 9.39 4.13 6.69
C THR A 87 8.31 4.55 7.68
N ASP A 88 7.32 5.33 7.26
CA ASP A 88 6.27 5.86 8.12
C ASP A 88 5.28 4.77 8.54
N TRP A 89 5.21 3.66 7.78
CA TRP A 89 4.38 2.52 8.15
C TRP A 89 4.78 1.91 9.49
N LEU A 90 6.07 1.78 9.78
CA LEU A 90 6.55 1.13 11.01
C LEU A 90 6.04 1.85 12.28
N PRO A 91 6.34 3.14 12.52
CA PRO A 91 5.83 3.83 13.70
C PRO A 91 4.29 3.93 13.67
N THR A 92 3.67 4.07 12.50
CA THR A 92 2.20 4.14 12.38
C THR A 92 1.53 2.85 12.85
N LEU A 93 2.00 1.69 12.38
CA LEU A 93 1.44 0.39 12.73
C LEU A 93 1.74 0.02 14.19
N TYR A 94 2.91 0.41 14.73
CA TYR A 94 3.18 0.28 16.16
C TYR A 94 2.26 1.14 17.02
N SER A 95 2.05 2.41 16.66
CA SER A 95 1.05 3.24 17.35
C SER A 95 -0.35 2.64 17.27
N ALA A 96 -0.74 2.09 16.12
CA ALA A 96 -2.05 1.45 15.94
C ALA A 96 -2.21 0.15 16.76
N ALA A 97 -1.13 -0.61 16.96
CA ALA A 97 -1.11 -1.81 17.80
C ALA A 97 -1.15 -1.52 19.32
N GLY A 98 -1.27 -0.26 19.71
CA GLY A 98 -1.40 0.14 21.11
C GLY A 98 -0.08 0.53 21.79
N GLN A 99 0.98 0.82 21.02
CA GLN A 99 2.23 1.29 21.62
C GLN A 99 2.09 2.76 22.05
N PHE A 100 1.79 2.93 23.34
CA PHE A 100 2.02 4.16 24.10
C PHE A 100 3.54 4.36 24.29
N ASN A 101 4.01 5.57 24.00
CA ASN A 101 5.29 6.15 24.45
C ASN A 101 6.56 5.32 24.17
N LEU A 102 7.14 5.48 22.98
CA LEU A 102 8.59 5.38 22.81
C LEU A 102 9.17 6.81 22.80
N LEU A 103 9.02 7.48 23.94
CA LEU A 103 9.82 8.58 24.52
C LEU A 103 9.25 8.86 25.93
#